data_AF-A0A9W3CM59-F1
#
_entry.id   AF-A0A9W3CM59-F1
#
_cell.length_a   1.000
_cell.length_b   1.000
_cell.length_c   1.000
_cell.angle_alpha   90.00
_cell.angle_beta   90.00
_cell.angle_gamma   90.00
#
_symmetry.space_group_name_H-M   'P 1'
#
loop_
_entity.id
_entity.type
_entity.pdbx_description
1 polymer ?
#
loop_
_entity_poly.entity_id
_entity_poly.type
_entity_poly.pdbx_seq_one_letter_code
_entity_poly.pdbx_strand_id
1 'polypeptide(L)'
;MCKGFGSTLTGPALQRYINLSIKSIKSFADLSDQFVEQFASNRNLEKTSDDLYEVLQHRSEPLRSYIAPFYQEKVAIPECNADTAISAFKRGLLMEGELYKDLTKYKGRSMEDVLSRAWAQVR
;
A
#
# COMPACT_ATOMS: atom_id res chain seq x y z
N MET A 1 1.64 -12.89 35.69
CA MET A 1 1.35 -13.47 34.36
C MET A 1 -0.10 -13.10 34.01
N CYS A 2 -0.32 -12.16 33.09
CA CYS A 2 -1.66 -11.65 32.76
C CYS A 2 -2.42 -12.66 31.89
N LYS A 3 -3.38 -13.38 32.50
CA LYS A 3 -4.13 -14.48 31.87
C LYS A 3 -5.11 -14.05 30.76
N GLY A 4 -5.37 -12.75 30.59
CA GLY A 4 -6.38 -12.24 29.64
C GLY A 4 -5.85 -11.76 28.29
N PHE A 5 -4.58 -11.32 28.20
CA PHE A 5 -4.10 -10.61 27.01
C PHE A 5 -3.97 -11.50 25.76
N GLY A 6 -3.57 -12.76 25.94
CA GLY A 6 -3.51 -13.71 24.82
C GLY A 6 -4.88 -14.04 24.22
N SER A 7 -5.96 -13.90 24.99
CA SER A 7 -7.32 -14.25 24.55
C SER A 7 -7.97 -13.20 23.64
N THR A 8 -7.45 -11.97 23.64
CA THR A 8 -7.92 -10.87 22.79
C THR A 8 -7.15 -10.75 21.47
N LEU A 9 -6.05 -11.51 21.31
CA LEU A 9 -5.25 -11.50 20.09
C LEU A 9 -5.77 -12.54 19.10
N THR A 10 -6.16 -12.09 17.91
CA THR A 10 -6.60 -12.95 16.80
C THR A 10 -5.72 -12.73 15.57
N GLY A 11 -5.54 -13.77 14.75
CA GLY A 11 -4.82 -13.67 13.48
C GLY A 11 -3.30 -13.47 13.63
N PRO A 12 -2.65 -12.67 12.77
CA PRO A 12 -1.18 -12.50 12.75
C PRO A 12 -0.58 -12.06 14.09
N ALA A 13 -1.34 -11.32 14.90
CA ALA A 13 -0.93 -10.89 16.23
C ALA A 13 -0.77 -12.06 17.22
N LEU A 14 -1.59 -13.10 17.11
CA LEU A 14 -1.49 -14.31 17.96
C LEU A 14 -0.28 -15.17 17.57
N GLN A 15 -0.06 -15.36 16.27
CA GLN A 15 1.08 -16.14 15.77
C GLN A 15 2.42 -15.50 16.16
N ARG A 16 2.48 -14.16 16.16
CA ARG A 16 3.63 -13.38 16.64
C ARG A 16 3.79 -13.49 18.17
N TYR A 17 2.71 -13.44 18.94
CA TYR A 17 2.75 -13.63 20.40
C TYR A 17 3.31 -15.00 20.80
N ILE A 18 2.96 -16.07 20.08
CA ILE A 18 3.48 -17.42 20.33
C ILE A 18 4.97 -17.54 19.96
N ASN A 19 5.42 -16.79 18.95
CA ASN A 19 6.83 -16.78 18.51
C ASN A 19 7.73 -15.84 19.32
N LEU A 20 7.19 -14.95 20.14
CA LEU A 20 7.96 -14.21 21.14
C LEU A 20 8.47 -15.22 22.16
N SER A 21 9.79 -15.41 22.21
CA SER A 21 10.43 -16.37 23.09
C SER A 21 9.93 -16.16 24.53
N ILE A 22 9.24 -17.18 25.06
CA ILE A 22 8.53 -17.23 26.36
C ILE A 22 9.42 -16.87 27.58
N LYS A 23 10.69 -16.53 27.38
CA LYS A 23 11.71 -16.29 28.41
C LYS A 23 12.13 -14.83 28.61
N SER A 24 11.63 -13.82 27.88
CA SER A 24 12.08 -12.42 28.07
C SER A 24 11.04 -11.45 28.67
N ILE A 25 9.75 -11.82 28.74
CA ILE A 25 8.69 -10.91 29.20
C ILE A 25 8.53 -11.01 30.71
N LYS A 26 9.06 -10.03 31.45
CA LYS A 26 9.02 -10.00 32.93
C LYS A 26 7.79 -9.26 33.46
N SER A 27 7.15 -8.42 32.65
CA SER A 27 5.97 -7.65 33.02
C SER A 27 5.05 -7.35 31.83
N PHE A 28 3.82 -6.89 32.11
CA PHE A 28 2.89 -6.40 31.07
C PHE A 28 3.42 -5.13 30.38
N ALA A 29 4.18 -4.29 31.09
CA ALA A 29 4.84 -3.12 30.51
C ALA A 29 5.85 -3.54 29.43
N ASP A 30 6.70 -4.53 29.70
CA ASP A 30 7.66 -5.05 28.71
C ASP A 30 6.97 -5.60 27.46
N LEU A 31 5.78 -6.21 27.63
CA LEU A 31 4.97 -6.70 26.52
C LEU A 31 4.37 -5.55 25.72
N SER A 32 3.81 -4.55 26.40
CA SER A 32 3.24 -3.35 25.78
C SER A 32 4.31 -2.57 25.02
N ASP A 33 5.48 -2.40 25.61
CA ASP A 33 6.60 -1.66 25.00
C ASP A 33 7.14 -2.40 23.79
N GLN A 34 7.35 -3.73 23.86
CA GLN A 34 7.75 -4.52 22.69
C GLN A 34 6.66 -4.56 21.61
N PHE A 35 5.38 -4.59 22.00
CA PHE A 35 4.28 -4.54 21.05
C PHE A 35 4.23 -3.18 20.34
N VAL A 36 4.38 -2.07 21.07
CA VAL A 36 4.43 -0.72 20.52
C VAL A 36 5.68 -0.53 19.66
N GLU A 37 6.85 -1.00 20.10
CA GLU A 37 8.10 -0.94 19.34
C GLU A 37 7.98 -1.74 18.04
N GLN A 38 7.47 -2.97 18.09
CA GLN A 38 7.29 -3.79 16.88
C GLN A 38 6.21 -3.24 15.94
N PHE A 39 5.10 -2.70 16.46
CA PHE A 39 4.09 -2.03 15.62
C PHE A 39 4.55 -0.68 15.09
N ALA A 40 5.39 0.05 15.83
CA ALA A 40 6.02 1.29 15.38
C ALA A 40 7.07 1.02 14.30
N SER A 41 7.90 -0.01 14.45
CA SER A 41 8.83 -0.48 13.41
C SER A 41 8.11 -0.99 12.16
N ASN A 42 6.89 -1.52 12.30
CA ASN A 42 6.07 -1.94 11.17
C ASN A 42 5.24 -0.79 10.57
N ARG A 43 5.24 0.40 11.19
CA ARG A 43 4.33 1.49 10.80
C ARG A 43 4.82 2.38 9.68
N ASN A 44 6.12 2.52 9.43
CA ASN A 44 6.60 3.42 8.37
C ASN A 44 7.99 3.00 7.90
N LEU A 45 8.07 1.99 7.03
CA LEU A 45 9.06 2.14 5.96
C LEU A 45 8.52 3.29 5.11
N GLU A 46 9.25 4.38 5.02
CA GLU A 46 8.88 5.48 4.12
C GLU A 46 8.61 4.88 2.75
N LYS A 47 7.38 5.07 2.25
CA LYS A 47 7.01 4.60 0.93
C LYS A 47 7.84 5.36 -0.08
N THR A 48 8.39 4.61 -1.00
CA THR A 48 9.27 5.09 -2.07
C THR A 48 8.50 5.11 -3.39
N SER A 49 9.06 5.77 -4.39
CA SER A 49 8.48 5.74 -5.73
C SER A 49 8.41 4.33 -6.34
N ASP A 50 9.24 3.40 -5.85
CA ASP A 50 9.27 2.03 -6.36
C ASP A 50 8.01 1.26 -5.95
N ASP A 51 7.42 1.57 -4.80
CA ASP A 51 6.18 0.95 -4.31
C ASP A 51 4.99 1.21 -5.24
N LEU A 52 5.03 2.27 -6.07
CA LEU A 52 3.99 2.53 -7.07
C LEU A 52 3.93 1.45 -8.16
N TYR A 53 5.05 0.77 -8.44
CA TYR A 53 5.11 -0.27 -9.46
C TYR A 53 4.46 -1.59 -9.02
N GLU A 54 4.23 -1.75 -7.71
CA GLU A 54 3.57 -2.92 -7.14
C GLU A 54 2.04 -2.82 -7.24
N VAL A 55 1.51 -1.63 -7.53
CA VAL A 55 0.08 -1.44 -7.78
C VAL A 55 -0.21 -1.81 -9.22
N LEU A 56 -0.89 -2.94 -9.43
CA LEU A 56 -1.23 -3.49 -10.74
C LEU A 56 -2.74 -3.67 -10.89
N GLN A 57 -3.27 -3.41 -12.09
CA GLN A 57 -4.64 -3.71 -12.45
C GLN A 57 -4.76 -5.19 -12.81
N HIS A 58 -5.61 -5.93 -12.10
CA HIS A 58 -5.88 -7.32 -12.47
C HIS A 58 -6.94 -7.41 -13.58
N ARG A 59 -6.85 -8.44 -14.44
CA ARG A 59 -7.73 -8.64 -15.62
C ARG A 59 -9.22 -8.66 -15.28
N SER A 60 -9.59 -9.11 -14.08
CA SER A 60 -10.97 -9.21 -13.61
C SER A 60 -11.47 -7.97 -12.88
N GLU A 61 -10.60 -6.98 -12.64
CA GLU A 61 -10.93 -5.83 -11.80
C GLU A 61 -11.37 -4.62 -12.63
N PRO A 62 -12.41 -3.89 -12.17
CA PRO A 62 -12.78 -2.65 -12.80
C PRO A 62 -11.67 -1.62 -12.60
N LEU A 63 -11.56 -0.70 -13.54
CA LEU A 63 -10.52 0.34 -13.53
C LEU A 63 -10.48 1.16 -12.22
N ARG A 64 -11.63 1.38 -11.59
CA ARG A 64 -11.74 2.06 -10.30
C ARG A 64 -10.96 1.35 -9.18
N SER A 65 -10.97 0.02 -9.18
CA SER A 65 -10.24 -0.80 -8.20
C SER A 65 -8.73 -0.71 -8.36
N TYR A 66 -8.26 -0.21 -9.50
CA TYR A 66 -6.86 0.11 -9.74
C TYR A 66 -6.52 1.57 -9.38
N ILE A 67 -7.32 2.53 -9.87
CA ILE A 67 -7.05 3.97 -9.69
C ILE A 67 -7.03 4.36 -8.21
N ALA A 68 -7.99 3.86 -7.42
CA ALA A 68 -8.12 4.27 -6.03
C ALA A 68 -6.92 3.84 -5.16
N PRO A 69 -6.47 2.57 -5.18
CA PRO A 69 -5.24 2.17 -4.50
C PRO A 69 -4.00 2.89 -5.02
N PHE A 70 -3.86 3.06 -6.34
CA PHE A 70 -2.70 3.77 -6.89
C PHE A 70 -2.62 5.22 -6.38
N TYR A 71 -3.75 5.92 -6.35
CA TYR A 71 -3.80 7.28 -5.83
C TYR A 71 -3.45 7.34 -4.34
N GLN A 72 -3.95 6.40 -3.53
CA GLN A 72 -3.60 6.31 -2.12
C GLN A 72 -2.09 6.07 -1.92
N GLU A 73 -1.51 5.17 -2.71
CA GLU A 73 -0.07 4.89 -2.68
C GLU A 73 0.73 6.14 -3.05
N LYS A 74 0.34 6.83 -4.13
CA LYS A 74 1.00 8.06 -4.61
C LYS A 74 0.91 9.22 -3.62
N VAL A 75 -0.19 9.36 -2.88
CA VAL A 75 -0.33 10.42 -1.86
C VAL A 75 0.51 10.11 -0.61
N ALA A 76 0.80 8.83 -0.35
CA ALA A 76 1.64 8.43 0.77
C ALA A 76 3.16 8.62 0.53
N ILE A 77 3.57 8.95 -0.71
CA ILE A 77 4.97 9.17 -1.10
C ILE A 77 5.21 10.68 -1.25
N PRO A 78 5.86 11.35 -0.28
CA PRO A 78 6.21 12.76 -0.40
C PRO A 78 7.21 12.98 -1.54
N GLU A 79 7.11 14.13 -2.22
CA GLU A 79 8.00 14.54 -3.32
C GLU A 79 8.14 13.54 -4.48
N CYS A 80 7.16 12.65 -4.69
CA CYS A 80 7.17 11.71 -5.79
C CYS A 80 7.24 12.42 -7.16
N ASN A 81 8.29 12.12 -7.93
CA ASN A 81 8.47 12.64 -9.28
C ASN A 81 7.28 12.28 -10.18
N ALA A 82 6.73 13.27 -10.88
CA ALA A 82 5.55 13.10 -11.71
C ALA A 82 5.76 12.11 -12.87
N ASP A 83 6.93 12.14 -13.53
CA ASP A 83 7.24 11.21 -14.62
C ASP A 83 7.34 9.77 -14.10
N THR A 84 7.93 9.57 -12.92
CA THR A 84 7.97 8.25 -12.27
C THR A 84 6.57 7.75 -11.93
N ALA A 85 5.72 8.60 -11.35
CA ALA A 85 4.35 8.23 -11.03
C ALA A 85 3.52 7.90 -12.29
N ILE A 86 3.67 8.69 -13.37
CA ILE A 86 2.99 8.45 -14.64
C ILE A 86 3.49 7.16 -15.29
N SER A 87 4.80 6.89 -15.23
CA SER A 87 5.41 5.65 -15.73
C SER A 87 4.87 4.43 -14.98
N ALA A 88 4.87 4.48 -13.64
CA ALA A 88 4.31 3.42 -12.79
C ALA A 88 2.82 3.20 -13.07
N PHE A 89 2.04 4.28 -13.19
CA PHE A 89 0.62 4.20 -13.51
C PHE A 89 0.37 3.52 -14.86
N LYS A 90 1.11 3.91 -15.90
CA LYS A 90 1.01 3.28 -17.23
C LYS A 90 1.39 1.79 -17.18
N ARG A 91 2.43 1.45 -16.42
CA ARG A 91 2.92 0.07 -16.28
C ARG A 91 1.97 -0.83 -15.49
N GLY A 92 1.23 -0.27 -14.53
CA GLY A 92 0.25 -1.01 -13.75
C GLY A 92 -1.07 -1.26 -14.49
N LEU A 93 -1.36 -0.57 -15.58
CA LEU A 93 -2.57 -0.79 -16.37
C LEU A 93 -2.51 -2.04 -17.25
N LEU A 94 -3.68 -2.59 -17.56
CA LEU A 94 -3.81 -3.64 -18.56
C LEU A 94 -3.52 -3.09 -19.96
N MET A 95 -2.59 -3.72 -20.68
CA MET A 95 -2.17 -3.29 -22.03
C MET A 95 -3.33 -3.29 -23.04
N GLU A 96 -4.31 -4.18 -22.86
CA GLU A 96 -5.48 -4.26 -23.73
C GLU A 96 -6.53 -3.18 -23.44
N GLY A 97 -6.43 -2.50 -22.29
CA GLY A 97 -7.39 -1.50 -21.83
C GLY A 97 -7.36 -0.19 -22.62
N GLU A 98 -8.52 0.44 -22.77
CA GLU A 98 -8.66 1.70 -23.51
C GLU A 98 -7.86 2.84 -22.88
N LEU A 99 -7.78 2.89 -21.54
CA LEU A 99 -6.98 3.89 -20.84
C LEU A 99 -5.48 3.76 -21.18
N TYR A 100 -4.94 2.54 -21.23
CA TYR A 100 -3.53 2.33 -21.60
C TYR A 100 -3.25 2.86 -23.02
N LYS A 101 -4.15 2.59 -23.97
CA LYS A 101 -4.06 3.08 -25.36
C LYS A 101 -4.17 4.61 -25.45
N ASP A 102 -5.07 5.23 -24.69
CA ASP A 102 -5.20 6.70 -24.61
C ASP A 102 -3.91 7.32 -24.07
N LEU A 103 -3.42 6.80 -22.94
CA LEU A 103 -2.23 7.30 -22.27
C LEU A 103 -0.93 7.08 -23.06
N THR A 104 -0.88 6.10 -23.95
CA THR A 104 0.25 5.88 -24.86
C THR A 104 0.32 6.96 -25.94
N LYS A 105 -0.83 7.49 -26.37
CA LYS A 105 -0.91 8.59 -27.35
C LYS A 105 -0.82 9.97 -26.70
N TYR A 106 -1.10 10.03 -25.40
CA TYR A 106 -1.14 11.26 -24.62
C TYR A 106 0.26 11.82 -24.34
N LYS A 107 0.43 13.13 -24.57
CA LYS A 107 1.68 13.89 -24.35
C LYS A 107 1.69 14.75 -23.07
N GLY A 108 0.65 14.67 -22.25
CA GLY A 108 0.60 15.50 -21.04
C GLY A 108 1.63 15.07 -20.01
N ARG A 109 1.97 16.04 -19.16
CA ARG A 109 3.11 15.99 -18.25
C ARG A 109 2.70 15.96 -16.78
N SER A 110 1.40 15.99 -16.48
CA SER A 110 0.91 16.05 -15.09
C SER A 110 0.18 14.76 -14.71
N MET A 111 0.38 14.34 -13.46
CA MET A 111 -0.36 13.21 -12.90
C MET A 111 -1.86 13.53 -12.74
N GLU A 112 -2.20 14.80 -12.52
CA GLU A 112 -3.59 15.26 -12.38
C GLU A 112 -4.40 15.06 -13.67
N ASP A 113 -3.80 15.36 -14.83
CA ASP A 113 -4.42 15.09 -16.13
C ASP A 113 -4.62 13.58 -16.35
N VAL A 114 -3.63 12.77 -15.98
CA VAL A 114 -3.68 11.30 -16.10
C VAL A 114 -4.82 10.74 -15.24
N LEU A 115 -4.94 11.18 -13.99
CA LEU A 115 -6.01 10.76 -13.09
C LEU A 115 -7.38 11.24 -13.58
N SER A 116 -7.48 12.48 -14.05
CA SER A 116 -8.73 13.02 -14.60
C SER A 116 -9.24 12.19 -15.78
N ARG A 117 -8.35 11.82 -16.70
CA ARG A 117 -8.67 10.91 -17.83
C ARG A 117 -9.04 9.52 -17.37
N ALA A 118 -8.32 8.99 -16.39
CA ALA A 118 -8.60 7.67 -15.83
C ALA A 118 -10.00 7.61 -15.21
N TRP A 119 -10.36 8.60 -14.40
CA TRP A 119 -11.69 8.73 -13.80
C TRP A 119 -12.80 8.95 -14.81
N ALA A 120 -12.54 9.68 -15.91
CA ALA A 120 -13.51 9.85 -16.99
C ALA A 120 -13.87 8.53 -17.72
N GLN A 121 -13.02 7.50 -17.61
CA GLN A 121 -13.24 6.18 -18.19
C GLN A 121 -13.75 5.14 -17.19
N VAL A 122 -13.94 5.51 -15.92
CA VAL A 122 -14.60 4.65 -14.93
C VAL A 122 -16.10 4.65 -15.22
N ARG A 123 -16.65 3.45 -15.43
CA ARG A 123 -18.06 3.21 -15.73
C ARG A 123 -18.87 2.93 -14.48
#